data_AF-A0A329S0V7-F1
#
_entry.id   AF-A0A329S0V7-F1
#
_cell.length_a   1.000
_cell.length_b   1.000
_cell.length_c   1.000
_cell.angle_alpha   90.00
_cell.angle_beta   90.00
_cell.angle_gamma   90.00
#
_symmetry.space_group_name_H-M   'P 1'
#
loop_
_entity.id
_entity.type
_entity.pdbx_description
1 polymer ?
#
loop_
_entity_poly.entity_id
_entity_poly.type
_entity_poly.pdbx_seq_one_letter_code
_entity_poly.pdbx_strand_id
1 'polypeptide(L)'
;MLKANPDKLNWKKLSSSAAEWMLPLLEANTDKLDWKKFPLLSMKVYYPKEMSSLKCHPQLWRLPLRKTNADKLDWNTLSLLSEEWMLPLLEADVNRINWTICEKKYCESWMIPLMLKASPDKLNWKLICAEAKERMLPLLKANCEKLNWGDEHLLSVLLGHKGDWIKKCKPESEMEPESETKSKRKRAKSLGCTSADS
;
A
#
# COMPACT_ATOMS: atom_id res chain seq x y z
N MET A 1 -32.16 22.46 9.94
CA MET A 1 -31.85 23.06 11.26
C MET A 1 -30.35 23.18 11.57
N LEU A 2 -29.47 22.25 11.19
CA LEU A 2 -28.04 22.34 11.56
C LEU A 2 -27.24 23.48 10.89
N LYS A 3 -27.61 23.89 9.66
CA LYS A 3 -26.96 25.01 8.95
C LYS A 3 -27.18 26.39 9.60
N ALA A 4 -28.23 26.55 10.40
CA ALA A 4 -28.67 27.86 10.90
C ALA A 4 -27.91 28.34 12.14
N ASN A 5 -27.15 27.47 12.82
CA ASN A 5 -26.42 27.85 14.03
C ASN A 5 -25.13 27.02 14.21
N PRO A 6 -24.15 27.16 13.30
CA PRO A 6 -22.93 26.35 13.30
C PRO A 6 -22.12 26.48 14.59
N ASP A 7 -22.18 27.62 15.29
CA ASP A 7 -21.39 27.87 16.50
C ASP A 7 -21.84 27.06 17.72
N LYS A 8 -23.07 26.53 17.69
CA LYS A 8 -23.61 25.69 18.77
C LYS A 8 -23.33 24.20 18.57
N LEU A 9 -22.70 23.82 17.45
CA LEU A 9 -22.43 22.44 17.13
C LEU A 9 -21.17 21.93 17.83
N ASN A 10 -21.22 20.69 18.31
CA ASN A 10 -20.03 20.01 18.80
C ASN A 10 -19.17 19.55 17.61
N TRP A 11 -18.34 20.44 17.11
CA TRP A 11 -17.47 20.20 15.94
C TRP A 11 -16.51 19.03 16.12
N LYS A 12 -16.07 18.76 17.35
CA LYS A 12 -15.25 17.59 17.68
C LYS A 12 -16.00 16.29 17.40
N LYS A 13 -17.28 16.21 17.80
CA LYS A 13 -18.15 15.06 17.53
C LYS A 13 -18.49 14.94 16.03
N LEU A 14 -18.70 16.07 15.35
CA LEU A 14 -18.99 16.10 13.93
C LEU A 14 -17.78 15.71 13.06
N SER A 15 -16.59 16.16 13.44
CA SER A 15 -15.33 15.79 12.79
C SER A 15 -15.07 14.29 12.90
N SER A 16 -15.58 13.67 13.98
CA SER A 16 -15.59 12.22 14.21
C SER A 16 -16.80 11.48 13.62
N SER A 17 -17.66 12.13 12.83
CA SER A 17 -18.85 11.51 12.21
C SER A 17 -18.57 10.97 10.81
N ALA A 18 -19.34 9.95 10.41
CA ALA A 18 -19.26 9.23 9.14
C ALA A 18 -20.35 9.63 8.12
N ALA A 19 -21.12 10.68 8.38
CA ALA A 19 -22.34 10.99 7.63
C ALA A 19 -22.13 11.89 6.40
N GLU A 20 -22.41 11.35 5.21
CA GLU A 20 -22.27 12.06 3.92
C GLU A 20 -23.19 13.27 3.77
N TRP A 21 -24.43 13.19 4.25
CA TRP A 21 -25.40 14.29 4.17
C TRP A 21 -24.94 15.59 4.87
N MET A 22 -23.86 15.52 5.65
CA MET A 22 -23.23 16.65 6.31
C MET A 22 -22.24 17.40 5.42
N LEU A 23 -21.85 16.88 4.25
CA LEU A 23 -20.81 17.46 3.40
C LEU A 23 -20.97 18.99 3.18
N PRO A 24 -22.17 19.52 2.81
CA PRO A 24 -22.34 20.96 2.61
C PRO A 24 -22.13 21.78 3.90
N LEU A 25 -22.39 21.20 5.07
CA LEU A 25 -22.14 21.85 6.36
C LEU A 25 -20.66 21.86 6.71
N LEU A 26 -19.95 20.76 6.44
CA LEU A 26 -18.51 20.62 6.69
C LEU A 26 -17.70 21.52 5.75
N GLU A 27 -18.07 21.61 4.47
CA GLU A 27 -17.45 22.50 3.48
C GLU A 27 -17.58 23.98 3.88
N ALA A 28 -18.74 24.39 4.38
CA ALA A 28 -18.98 25.76 4.79
C ALA A 28 -18.30 26.17 6.12
N ASN A 29 -17.72 25.21 6.88
CA ASN A 29 -17.18 25.45 8.22
C ASN A 29 -15.85 24.68 8.43
N THR A 30 -14.98 24.69 7.41
CA THR A 30 -13.69 23.97 7.45
C THR A 30 -12.76 24.44 8.57
N ASP A 31 -12.88 25.68 9.01
CA ASP A 31 -12.15 26.29 10.12
C ASP A 31 -12.50 25.67 11.48
N LYS A 32 -13.71 25.11 11.63
CA LYS A 32 -14.18 24.54 12.89
C LYS A 32 -13.88 23.05 13.03
N LEU A 33 -13.45 22.39 11.96
CA LEU A 33 -13.15 20.97 11.96
C LEU A 33 -11.89 20.67 12.78
N ASP A 34 -11.97 19.60 13.58
CA ASP A 34 -10.79 19.04 14.25
C ASP A 34 -10.01 18.18 13.24
N TRP A 35 -9.13 18.85 12.49
CA TRP A 35 -8.32 18.23 11.44
C TRP A 35 -7.31 17.19 11.94
N LYS A 36 -7.02 17.16 13.25
CA LYS A 36 -6.20 16.09 13.85
C LYS A 36 -6.99 14.80 13.98
N LYS A 37 -8.30 14.88 14.22
CA LYS A 37 -9.19 13.70 14.33
C LYS A 37 -9.87 13.31 13.02
N PHE A 38 -9.93 14.23 12.06
CA PHE A 38 -10.55 14.01 10.76
C PHE A 38 -9.98 12.80 9.96
N PRO A 39 -8.67 12.47 10.06
CA PRO A 39 -8.11 11.25 9.47
C PRO A 39 -8.52 9.97 10.19
N LEU A 40 -8.76 10.02 11.52
CA LEU A 40 -8.98 8.86 12.40
C LEU A 40 -10.29 8.09 12.13
N LEU A 41 -11.18 8.57 11.26
CA LEU A 41 -12.41 7.86 10.91
C LEU A 41 -12.23 6.65 10.00
N SER A 42 -11.01 6.36 9.54
CA SER A 42 -10.73 5.09 8.86
C SER A 42 -10.74 3.89 9.80
N MET A 43 -11.22 4.01 11.05
CA MET A 43 -11.20 2.91 11.99
C MET A 43 -12.07 1.73 11.50
N LYS A 44 -11.37 0.73 10.96
CA LYS A 44 -11.48 -0.74 11.03
C LYS A 44 -12.51 -1.40 11.98
N VAL A 45 -13.13 -0.66 12.90
CA VAL A 45 -14.07 -1.15 13.91
C VAL A 45 -15.48 -1.32 13.35
N TYR A 46 -15.85 -0.56 12.31
CA TYR A 46 -17.22 -0.58 11.75
C TYR A 46 -17.35 -1.28 10.39
N TYR A 47 -16.26 -1.40 9.63
CA TYR A 47 -16.33 -1.88 8.26
C TYR A 47 -15.46 -3.12 8.06
N PRO A 48 -16.00 -4.18 7.43
CA PRO A 48 -15.24 -5.36 7.07
C PRO A 48 -14.02 -4.97 6.23
N LYS A 49 -12.93 -5.73 6.36
CA LYS A 49 -11.71 -5.51 5.58
C LYS A 49 -11.99 -5.54 4.06
N GLU A 50 -13.04 -6.23 3.61
CA GLU A 50 -13.46 -6.25 2.20
C GLU A 50 -13.97 -4.89 1.68
N MET A 51 -14.31 -3.95 2.58
CA MET A 51 -14.83 -2.62 2.23
C MET A 51 -13.73 -1.56 2.03
N SER A 52 -12.45 -1.95 2.09
CA SER A 52 -11.29 -1.08 1.87
C SER A 52 -11.08 -0.68 0.40
N SER A 53 -11.91 -1.18 -0.51
CA SER A 53 -11.83 -0.89 -1.95
C SER A 53 -12.10 0.57 -2.27
N LEU A 54 -11.27 1.13 -3.15
CA LEU A 54 -11.36 2.50 -3.68
C LEU A 54 -12.71 2.84 -4.32
N LYS A 55 -13.51 1.84 -4.73
CA LYS A 55 -14.81 2.08 -5.38
C LYS A 55 -15.99 2.17 -4.41
N CYS A 56 -15.90 1.56 -3.23
CA CYS A 56 -17.05 1.35 -2.35
C CYS A 56 -16.78 1.73 -0.89
N HIS A 57 -15.66 2.38 -0.59
CA HIS A 57 -15.35 2.76 0.79
C HIS A 57 -16.39 3.80 1.30
N PRO A 58 -17.02 3.59 2.47
CA PRO A 58 -18.10 4.42 3.00
C PRO A 58 -17.70 5.87 3.31
N GLN A 59 -16.40 6.19 3.26
CA GLN A 59 -15.87 7.54 3.46
C GLN A 59 -15.37 8.21 2.16
N LEU A 60 -15.61 7.62 0.97
CA LEU A 60 -15.17 8.20 -0.31
C LEU A 60 -15.67 9.63 -0.50
N TRP A 61 -16.87 9.94 -0.04
CA TRP A 61 -17.49 11.27 -0.09
C TRP A 61 -16.64 12.36 0.61
N ARG A 62 -15.70 12.01 1.48
CA ARG A 62 -14.80 12.96 2.16
C ARG A 62 -13.54 13.29 1.37
N LEU A 63 -13.23 12.53 0.31
CA LEU A 63 -12.02 12.76 -0.48
C LEU A 63 -11.94 14.19 -1.03
N PRO A 64 -13.00 14.78 -1.62
CA PRO A 64 -12.95 16.17 -2.09
C PRO A 64 -12.60 17.15 -0.98
N LEU A 65 -13.24 17.02 0.18
CA LEU A 65 -13.01 17.90 1.34
C LEU A 65 -11.58 17.76 1.90
N ARG A 66 -11.02 16.55 1.93
CA ARG A 66 -9.63 16.31 2.32
C ARG A 66 -8.65 16.89 1.31
N LYS A 67 -8.92 16.76 0.02
CA LYS A 67 -8.08 17.31 -1.05
C LYS A 67 -8.02 18.82 -0.99
N THR A 68 -9.16 19.49 -0.79
CA THR A 68 -9.23 20.96 -0.73
C THR A 68 -8.66 21.57 0.56
N ASN A 69 -8.42 20.76 1.59
CA ASN A 69 -7.88 21.20 2.88
C ASN A 69 -6.65 20.37 3.30
N ALA A 70 -5.84 19.95 2.32
CA ALA A 70 -4.69 19.09 2.56
C ALA A 70 -3.63 19.70 3.49
N ASP A 71 -3.55 21.04 3.55
CA ASP A 71 -2.73 21.86 4.45
C ASP A 71 -3.10 21.72 5.93
N LYS A 72 -4.37 21.45 6.23
CA LYS A 72 -4.86 21.35 7.61
C LYS A 72 -4.73 19.94 8.17
N LEU A 73 -4.60 18.93 7.31
CA LEU A 73 -4.54 17.53 7.71
C LEU A 73 -3.28 17.23 8.52
N ASP A 74 -3.44 16.45 9.58
CA ASP A 74 -2.31 15.80 10.24
C ASP A 74 -1.83 14.61 9.38
N TRP A 75 -0.78 14.84 8.62
CA TRP A 75 -0.19 13.85 7.72
C TRP A 75 0.51 12.70 8.44
N ASN A 76 0.96 12.87 9.69
CA ASN A 76 1.53 11.77 10.46
C ASN A 76 0.43 10.77 10.83
N THR A 77 -0.71 11.29 11.31
CA THR A 77 -1.89 10.48 11.62
C THR A 77 -2.46 9.84 10.34
N LEU A 78 -2.51 10.58 9.23
CA LEU A 78 -2.95 10.06 7.94
C LEU A 78 -2.04 8.95 7.42
N SER A 79 -0.72 9.11 7.53
CA SER A 79 0.28 8.09 7.13
C SER A 79 0.19 6.84 7.99
N LEU A 80 -0.10 7.00 9.29
CA LEU A 80 -0.33 5.87 10.19
C LEU A 80 -1.60 5.12 9.83
N LEU A 81 -2.62 5.78 9.30
CA LEU A 81 -3.94 5.20 9.04
C LEU A 81 -4.30 5.13 7.56
N SER A 82 -3.30 5.22 6.69
CA SER A 82 -3.48 5.27 5.25
C SER A 82 -4.06 3.95 4.75
N GLU A 83 -4.99 4.05 3.81
CA GLU A 83 -5.70 2.92 3.20
C GLU A 83 -5.84 3.15 1.70
N GLU A 84 -6.06 2.08 0.94
CA GLU A 84 -6.06 2.10 -0.52
C GLU A 84 -7.09 3.08 -1.11
N TRP A 85 -8.26 3.24 -0.49
CA TRP A 85 -9.26 4.21 -0.96
C TRP A 85 -8.78 5.68 -0.87
N MET A 86 -7.75 5.96 -0.07
CA MET A 86 -7.14 7.29 0.03
C MET A 86 -6.09 7.55 -1.05
N LEU A 87 -5.80 6.57 -1.93
CA LEU A 87 -4.85 6.71 -3.03
C LEU A 87 -4.98 8.06 -3.77
N PRO A 88 -6.18 8.54 -4.18
CA PRO A 88 -6.27 9.78 -4.95
C PRO A 88 -5.87 11.03 -4.17
N LEU A 89 -5.92 10.99 -2.84
CA LEU A 89 -5.43 12.06 -1.95
C LEU A 89 -3.91 11.96 -1.78
N LEU A 90 -3.41 10.74 -1.57
CA LEU A 90 -1.99 10.47 -1.37
C LEU A 90 -1.16 10.74 -2.64
N GLU A 91 -1.68 10.40 -3.82
CA GLU A 91 -1.06 10.67 -5.12
C GLU A 91 -0.91 12.16 -5.43
N ALA A 92 -1.82 12.97 -4.88
CA ALA A 92 -1.84 14.41 -5.08
C ALA A 92 -0.75 15.13 -4.29
N ASP A 93 -0.37 14.60 -3.12
CA ASP A 93 0.69 15.17 -2.29
C ASP A 93 1.54 14.08 -1.61
N VAL A 94 2.36 13.45 -2.44
CA VAL A 94 3.24 12.35 -2.05
C VAL A 94 4.32 12.79 -1.06
N ASN A 95 4.70 14.07 -1.08
CA ASN A 95 5.80 14.60 -0.27
C ASN A 95 5.42 14.82 1.20
N ARG A 96 4.12 14.99 1.49
CA ARG A 96 3.65 15.13 2.87
C ARG A 96 3.47 13.79 3.60
N ILE A 97 3.53 12.68 2.87
CA ILE A 97 3.42 11.35 3.47
C ILE A 97 4.65 11.07 4.34
N ASN A 98 4.42 10.69 5.60
CA ASN A 98 5.49 10.29 6.49
C ASN A 98 5.83 8.82 6.26
N TRP A 99 6.75 8.59 5.32
CA TRP A 99 7.21 7.26 4.93
C TRP A 99 7.83 6.46 6.08
N THR A 100 8.50 7.12 7.02
CA THR A 100 9.08 6.42 8.18
C THR A 100 8.02 5.79 9.08
N ILE A 101 6.80 6.35 9.11
CA ILE A 101 5.66 5.76 9.82
C ILE A 101 5.07 4.61 9.00
N CYS A 102 4.90 4.79 7.69
CA CYS A 102 4.36 3.77 6.79
C CYS A 102 5.19 2.48 6.80
N GLU A 103 6.51 2.59 6.81
CA GLU A 103 7.43 1.45 6.86
C GLU A 103 7.31 0.65 8.16
N LYS A 104 7.19 1.34 9.30
CA LYS A 104 7.07 0.70 10.63
C LYS A 104 5.77 -0.07 10.82
N LYS A 105 4.70 0.35 10.15
CA LYS A 105 3.34 -0.16 10.35
C LYS A 105 2.94 -1.25 9.35
N TYR A 106 3.91 -1.83 8.63
CA TYR A 106 3.75 -2.65 7.43
C TYR A 106 3.38 -1.81 6.20
N CYS A 107 4.36 -1.65 5.30
CA CYS A 107 4.11 -1.05 3.99
C CYS A 107 3.18 -1.96 3.19
N GLU A 108 1.90 -1.58 3.10
CA GLU A 108 0.96 -2.32 2.27
C GLU A 108 1.35 -2.19 0.79
N SER A 109 1.20 -3.27 0.02
CA SER A 109 1.68 -3.30 -1.37
C SER A 109 0.98 -2.30 -2.31
N TRP A 110 -0.13 -1.67 -1.90
CA TRP A 110 -0.76 -0.61 -2.68
C TRP A 110 -0.04 0.73 -2.50
N MET A 111 0.78 0.90 -1.45
CA MET A 111 1.54 2.13 -1.16
C MET A 111 2.85 2.21 -1.94
N ILE A 112 3.33 1.09 -2.45
CA ILE A 112 4.64 0.97 -3.11
C ILE A 112 4.78 1.89 -4.35
N PRO A 113 3.78 1.99 -5.26
CA PRO A 113 3.83 2.96 -6.35
C PRO A 113 4.03 4.41 -5.87
N LEU A 114 3.39 4.80 -4.75
CA LEU A 114 3.52 6.14 -4.19
C LEU A 114 4.92 6.39 -3.63
N MET A 115 5.46 5.42 -2.88
CA MET A 115 6.79 5.51 -2.30
C MET A 115 7.87 5.68 -3.38
N LEU A 116 7.73 4.95 -4.50
CA LEU A 116 8.63 5.06 -5.63
C LEU A 116 8.55 6.42 -6.31
N LYS A 117 7.36 7.03 -6.38
CA LYS A 117 7.20 8.40 -6.88
C LYS A 117 7.82 9.44 -5.95
N ALA A 118 7.81 9.20 -4.64
CA ALA A 118 8.33 10.12 -3.64
C ALA A 118 9.85 10.10 -3.51
N SER A 119 10.40 8.90 -3.33
CA SER A 119 11.76 8.68 -2.85
C SER A 119 12.12 7.19 -3.02
N PRO A 120 12.42 6.74 -4.25
CA PRO A 120 12.76 5.34 -4.53
C PRO A 120 14.05 4.88 -3.84
N ASP A 121 14.86 5.83 -3.36
CA ASP A 121 16.14 5.57 -2.68
C ASP A 121 15.98 5.39 -1.16
N LYS A 122 14.85 5.81 -0.60
CA LYS A 122 14.54 5.65 0.83
C LYS A 122 13.80 4.35 1.13
N LEU A 123 13.32 3.66 0.11
CA LEU A 123 12.55 2.43 0.23
C LEU A 123 13.40 1.29 0.76
N ASN A 124 12.89 0.61 1.78
CA ASN A 124 13.46 -0.66 2.24
C ASN A 124 13.15 -1.79 1.24
N TRP A 125 14.00 -1.94 0.23
CA TRP A 125 13.86 -2.96 -0.82
C TRP A 125 13.82 -4.40 -0.29
N LYS A 126 14.44 -4.65 0.87
CA LYS A 126 14.35 -5.95 1.55
C LYS A 126 12.92 -6.26 2.00
N LEU A 127 12.18 -5.28 2.52
CA LEU A 127 10.78 -5.44 2.90
C LEU A 127 9.88 -5.63 1.67
N ILE A 128 10.15 -4.89 0.59
CA ILE A 128 9.42 -5.03 -0.69
C ILE A 128 9.57 -6.44 -1.25
N CYS A 129 10.78 -7.00 -1.22
CA CYS A 129 11.07 -8.33 -1.71
C CYS A 129 10.34 -9.41 -0.88
N ALA A 130 10.32 -9.24 0.44
CA ALA A 130 9.62 -10.16 1.35
C ALA A 130 8.08 -10.14 1.20
N GLU A 131 7.50 -9.02 0.74
CA GLU A 131 6.05 -8.85 0.54
C GLU A 131 5.65 -8.79 -0.93
N ALA A 132 6.51 -9.28 -1.83
CA ALA A 132 6.33 -9.18 -3.27
C ALA A 132 5.01 -9.86 -3.71
N LYS A 133 4.19 -9.14 -4.48
CA LYS A 133 2.93 -9.64 -5.05
C LYS A 133 2.88 -9.42 -6.54
N GLU A 134 2.05 -10.18 -7.24
CA GLU A 134 1.86 -10.07 -8.70
C GLU A 134 1.58 -8.63 -9.17
N ARG A 135 0.77 -7.87 -8.43
CA ARG A 135 0.48 -6.45 -8.75
C ARG A 135 1.72 -5.55 -8.77
N MET A 136 2.83 -5.97 -8.17
CA MET A 136 4.09 -5.24 -8.10
C MET A 136 5.07 -5.61 -9.23
N LEU A 137 4.74 -6.60 -10.08
CA LEU A 137 5.63 -7.05 -11.16
C LEU A 137 6.11 -5.93 -12.09
N PRO A 138 5.26 -4.99 -12.56
CA PRO A 138 5.73 -3.88 -13.39
C PRO A 138 6.78 -3.02 -12.68
N LEU A 139 6.66 -2.87 -11.36
CA LEU A 139 7.55 -2.06 -10.52
C LEU A 139 8.87 -2.76 -10.26
N LEU A 140 8.83 -4.05 -9.90
CA LEU A 140 10.02 -4.89 -9.72
C LEU A 140 10.85 -4.95 -11.01
N LYS A 141 10.17 -5.07 -12.17
CA LYS A 141 10.81 -5.05 -13.48
C LYS A 141 11.45 -3.70 -13.83
N ALA A 142 10.91 -2.58 -13.34
CA ALA A 142 11.43 -1.25 -13.60
C ALA A 142 12.62 -0.86 -12.69
N ASN A 143 12.85 -1.59 -11.60
CA ASN A 143 13.89 -1.31 -10.59
C ASN A 143 14.70 -2.57 -10.26
N CYS A 144 14.98 -3.38 -11.28
CA CYS A 144 15.67 -4.67 -11.16
C CYS A 144 17.01 -4.59 -10.40
N GLU A 145 17.68 -3.45 -10.50
CA GLU A 145 18.98 -3.16 -9.89
C GLU A 145 18.93 -3.01 -8.37
N LYS A 146 17.74 -2.77 -7.80
CA LYS A 146 17.55 -2.61 -6.34
C LYS A 146 17.02 -3.88 -5.68
N LEU A 147 16.76 -4.94 -6.46
CA LEU A 147 16.20 -6.19 -5.97
C LEU A 147 17.27 -7.08 -5.34
N ASN A 148 16.88 -7.78 -4.27
CA ASN A 148 17.71 -8.84 -3.70
C ASN A 148 17.44 -10.17 -4.41
N TRP A 149 18.20 -10.48 -5.47
CA TRP A 149 18.01 -11.72 -6.25
C TRP A 149 18.41 -13.00 -5.52
N GLY A 150 19.02 -12.89 -4.33
CA GLY A 150 19.27 -14.01 -3.42
C GLY A 150 18.08 -14.35 -2.52
N ASP A 151 17.00 -13.57 -2.55
CA ASP A 151 15.78 -13.83 -1.77
C ASP A 151 14.93 -14.93 -2.44
N GLU A 152 14.84 -16.10 -1.80
CA GLU A 152 14.06 -17.24 -2.31
C GLU A 152 12.56 -16.94 -2.43
N HIS A 153 12.01 -16.09 -1.56
CA HIS A 153 10.60 -15.70 -1.62
C HIS A 153 10.34 -14.81 -2.83
N LEU A 154 11.21 -13.81 -3.06
CA LEU A 154 11.16 -12.97 -4.26
C LEU A 154 11.24 -13.84 -5.52
N LEU A 155 12.22 -14.74 -5.59
CA LEU A 155 12.37 -15.64 -6.75
C LEU A 155 11.15 -16.54 -6.94
N SER A 156 10.54 -17.04 -5.87
CA SER A 156 9.31 -17.85 -5.93
C SER A 156 8.15 -17.07 -6.57
N VAL A 157 7.93 -15.82 -6.13
CA VAL A 157 6.90 -14.94 -6.70
C VAL A 157 7.21 -14.64 -8.17
N LEU A 158 8.46 -14.33 -8.51
CA LEU A 158 8.85 -13.94 -9.87
C LEU A 158 8.81 -15.12 -10.88
N LEU A 159 9.23 -16.32 -10.47
CA LEU A 159 9.27 -17.52 -11.33
C LEU A 159 7.88 -18.01 -11.72
N GLY A 160 6.84 -17.73 -10.91
CA GLY A 160 5.45 -18.03 -11.23
C GLY A 160 4.92 -17.32 -12.49
N HIS A 161 5.55 -16.22 -12.93
CA HIS A 161 5.04 -15.35 -14.00
C HIS A 161 5.83 -15.42 -15.32
N LYS A 162 6.52 -16.54 -15.61
CA LYS A 162 7.27 -16.80 -16.87
C LYS A 162 8.29 -15.67 -17.19
N GLY A 163 9.35 -15.64 -16.39
CA GLY A 163 10.34 -14.54 -16.35
C GLY A 163 11.44 -14.60 -17.42
N ASP A 164 11.13 -14.17 -18.64
CA ASP A 164 12.19 -13.82 -19.61
C ASP A 164 12.98 -12.58 -19.18
N TRP A 165 12.34 -11.67 -18.45
CA TRP A 165 12.99 -10.46 -17.94
C TRP A 165 13.88 -10.73 -16.72
N ILE A 166 13.65 -11.81 -15.97
CA ILE A 166 14.50 -12.20 -14.83
C ILE A 166 15.92 -12.47 -15.31
N LYS A 167 16.07 -13.19 -16.44
CA LYS A 167 17.39 -13.45 -17.05
C LYS A 167 18.08 -12.18 -17.54
N LYS A 168 17.31 -11.17 -17.92
CA LYS A 168 17.82 -9.87 -18.36
C LYS A 168 18.22 -8.96 -17.20
N CYS A 169 17.60 -9.16 -16.04
CA CYS A 169 17.72 -8.28 -14.87
C CYS A 169 18.62 -8.83 -13.76
N LYS A 170 18.72 -10.16 -13.63
CA LYS A 170 19.55 -10.81 -12.61
C LYS A 170 21.03 -10.73 -13.01
N PRO A 171 21.93 -10.21 -12.15
CA PRO A 171 23.36 -10.18 -12.44
C PRO A 171 23.92 -11.58 -12.70
N GLU A 172 24.83 -11.72 -13.67
CA GLU A 172 25.46 -13.01 -14.00
C GLU A 172 26.16 -13.65 -12.79
N SER A 173 26.69 -12.85 -11.88
CA SER A 173 27.32 -13.28 -10.63
C SER A 173 26.37 -13.98 -9.64
N GLU A 174 25.06 -13.80 -9.81
CA GLU A 174 24.02 -14.33 -8.90
C GLU A 174 23.19 -15.43 -9.55
N MET A 175 23.36 -15.70 -10.86
CA MET A 175 22.72 -16.81 -11.53
C MET A 175 23.35 -18.13 -11.05
N GLU A 176 22.55 -19.07 -10.51
CA GLU A 176 23.07 -20.42 -10.24
C GLU A 176 23.61 -21.00 -11.57
N PRO A 177 24.82 -21.57 -11.58
CA PRO A 177 25.36 -22.16 -12.80
C PRO A 177 24.40 -23.24 -13.31
N GLU A 178 24.11 -23.22 -14.62
CA GLU A 178 23.13 -24.12 -15.26
C GLU A 178 23.38 -25.63 -15.01
N SER A 179 24.58 -25.98 -14.51
CA SER A 179 24.95 -27.32 -14.06
C SER A 179 24.23 -27.76 -12.78
N GLU A 180 23.93 -26.87 -11.84
CA GLU A 180 23.29 -27.22 -10.56
C GLU A 180 21.78 -27.43 -10.70
N THR A 181 21.10 -26.65 -11.55
CA THR A 181 19.66 -26.78 -11.80
C THR A 181 19.31 -28.10 -12.53
N LYS A 182 20.18 -28.58 -13.42
CA LYS A 182 20.05 -29.92 -14.03
C LYS A 182 20.32 -31.04 -13.03
N SER A 183 21.24 -30.84 -12.09
CA SER A 183 21.58 -31.81 -11.04
C SER A 183 20.44 -31.95 -10.01
N LYS A 184 19.88 -30.84 -9.51
CA LYS A 184 18.74 -30.82 -8.58
C LYS A 184 17.48 -31.43 -9.22
N ARG A 185 17.19 -31.15 -10.51
CA ARG A 185 16.08 -31.79 -11.26
C ARG A 185 16.26 -33.29 -11.48
N LYS A 186 17.50 -33.77 -11.67
CA LYS A 186 17.79 -35.21 -11.76
C LYS A 186 17.62 -35.90 -10.40
N ARG A 187 18.08 -35.28 -9.30
CA ARG A 187 17.93 -35.80 -7.93
C ARG A 187 16.47 -35.89 -7.48
N ALA A 188 15.63 -34.91 -7.82
CA ALA A 188 14.20 -34.95 -7.52
C ALA A 188 13.45 -36.04 -8.28
N LYS A 189 13.85 -36.34 -9.53
CA LYS A 189 13.30 -37.46 -10.31
C LYS A 189 13.77 -38.83 -9.82
N SER A 190 14.98 -38.95 -9.28
CA SER A 190 15.47 -40.22 -8.73
C SER A 190 14.87 -40.57 -7.37
N LEU A 191 14.37 -39.58 -6.60
CA LEU A 191 13.75 -39.80 -5.29
C LEU A 191 12.23 -40.02 -5.36
N GLY A 192 11.61 -39.85 -6.53
CA GLY A 192 10.15 -40.00 -6.74
C GLY A 192 9.70 -41.36 -7.31
N CYS A 193 10.60 -42.33 -7.49
CA CYS A 193 10.28 -43.65 -8.03
C CYS A 193 10.84 -44.77 -7.17
N THR A 194 10.38 -44.89 -5.92
CA THR A 194 10.37 -46.17 -5.19
C THR A 194 9.22 -46.19 -4.20
N SER A 195 8.03 -46.62 -4.63
CA SER A 195 7.15 -47.55 -3.87
C SER A 195 5.76 -47.61 -4.51
N ALA A 196 5.58 -48.57 -5.41
CA ALA A 196 4.34 -49.33 -5.53
C ALA A 196 4.70 -50.67 -6.17
N ASP A 197 4.20 -51.74 -5.55
CA ASP A 197 4.11 -53.13 -6.03
C ASP A 197 5.00 -54.14 -5.29
N SER A 198 4.49 -54.60 -4.14
CA SER A 198 4.14 -56.01 -3.88
C SER A 198 3.26 -56.10 -2.63
#